data_AF-A0A429TU43-F1
#
_entry.id   AF-A0A429TU43-F1
#
_cell.length_a   1.000
_cell.length_b   1.000
_cell.length_c   1.000
_cell.angle_alpha   90.00
_cell.angle_beta   90.00
_cell.angle_gamma   90.00
#
_symmetry.space_group_name_H-M   'P 1'
#
loop_
_entity.id
_entity.type
_entity.pdbx_description
1 polymer ?
#
loop_
_entity_poly.entity_id
_entity_poly.type
_entity_poly.pdbx_seq_one_letter_code
_entity_poly.pdbx_strand_id
1 'polypeptide(L)'
;MTSSTAVSPGQQESLLGTLVVIPWANEPESDSDAPVTPFLMVYSLGDGRDGPEAGAEALRAELEKAGLSIGDKVTDVARETRVPVTLLVEAEQAVLNMPFMRVQCPVPPEWEKAAHETGKVYLICSLRPWPEAVQGKPVGEERLQAFLGADDMIAQSAHCLLPVRRVRT
;
A
#
# COMPACT_ATOMS: atom_id res chain seq x y z
N MET A 1 -3.75 2.75 16.04
CA MET A 1 -4.99 2.90 15.23
C MET A 1 -4.59 3.34 13.82
N THR A 2 -5.11 2.70 12.78
CA THR A 2 -4.74 2.97 11.39
C THR A 2 -5.90 3.71 10.69
N SER A 3 -5.56 4.74 9.91
CA SER A 3 -6.54 5.58 9.19
C SER A 3 -6.30 5.46 7.69
N SER A 4 -7.39 5.36 6.93
CA SER A 4 -7.37 5.10 5.48
C SER A 4 -7.73 6.35 4.66
N THR A 5 -7.02 6.62 3.56
CA THR A 5 -7.19 7.83 2.73
C THR A 5 -7.42 7.51 1.24
N ALA A 6 -8.20 8.37 0.55
CA ALA A 6 -8.57 8.22 -0.86
C ALA A 6 -7.58 8.88 -1.85
N VAL A 7 -7.58 8.36 -3.07
CA VAL A 7 -6.77 8.75 -4.24
C VAL A 7 -7.52 9.78 -5.11
N SER A 8 -6.81 10.62 -5.89
CA SER A 8 -7.42 11.60 -6.82
C SER A 8 -7.60 11.09 -8.27
N PRO A 9 -8.77 11.33 -8.93
CA PRO A 9 -9.15 10.87 -10.28
C PRO A 9 -8.27 11.21 -11.51
N GLY A 10 -7.90 10.20 -12.29
CA GLY A 10 -7.50 10.15 -13.69
C GLY A 10 -8.34 9.10 -14.47
N GLN A 11 -8.34 9.15 -15.80
CA GLN A 11 -9.32 8.44 -16.66
C GLN A 11 -9.33 6.89 -16.52
N GLN A 12 -8.29 6.28 -15.94
CA GLN A 12 -8.21 4.86 -15.59
C GLN A 12 -9.00 4.48 -14.30
N GLU A 13 -9.37 5.46 -13.47
CA GLU A 13 -10.10 5.20 -12.22
C GLU A 13 -11.52 4.71 -12.41
N SER A 14 -12.11 4.93 -13.59
CA SER A 14 -13.44 4.36 -13.89
C SER A 14 -13.41 2.81 -13.89
N LEU A 15 -12.27 2.19 -14.19
CA LEU A 15 -12.11 0.73 -14.13
C LEU A 15 -11.65 0.25 -12.75
N LEU A 16 -10.69 0.93 -12.14
CA LEU A 16 -10.11 0.52 -10.85
C LEU A 16 -11.07 0.74 -9.66
N GLY A 17 -12.05 1.63 -9.82
CA GLY A 17 -12.89 2.09 -8.73
C GLY A 17 -12.12 2.94 -7.74
N THR A 18 -12.63 3.02 -6.52
CA THR A 18 -12.00 3.73 -5.41
C THR A 18 -10.81 2.93 -4.90
N LEU A 19 -9.61 3.46 -5.10
CA LEU A 19 -8.39 2.97 -4.47
C LEU A 19 -8.15 3.63 -3.12
N VAL A 20 -7.67 2.83 -2.17
CA VAL A 20 -7.53 3.22 -0.78
C VAL A 20 -6.17 2.74 -0.26
N VAL A 21 -5.57 3.53 0.64
CA VAL A 21 -4.30 3.18 1.30
C VAL A 21 -4.45 3.12 2.81
N ILE A 22 -3.90 2.07 3.40
CA ILE A 22 -3.80 1.89 4.85
C ILE A 22 -2.35 1.67 5.29
N PRO A 23 -1.82 2.50 6.22
CA PRO A 23 -0.54 2.29 6.86
C PRO A 23 -0.67 1.51 8.17
N TRP A 24 0.30 0.66 8.47
CA TRP A 24 0.49 0.07 9.80
C TRP A 24 1.97 -0.29 10.01
N ALA A 25 2.36 -0.45 11.26
CA ALA A 25 3.66 -1.00 11.64
C ALA A 25 3.44 -2.33 12.34
N ASN A 26 4.38 -3.28 12.24
CA ASN A 26 4.32 -4.46 13.10
C ASN A 26 4.53 -4.06 14.57
N GLU A 27 3.95 -4.84 15.47
CA GLU A 27 4.32 -4.72 16.88
C GLU A 27 5.77 -5.23 17.06
N PRO A 28 6.62 -4.51 17.81
CA PRO A 28 7.89 -5.06 18.22
C PRO A 28 7.63 -6.26 19.14
N GLU A 29 8.13 -7.44 18.77
CA GLU A 29 8.05 -8.60 19.67
C GLU A 29 8.84 -8.28 20.95
N SER A 30 8.22 -8.47 22.13
CA SER A 30 8.71 -8.00 23.43
C SER A 30 10.12 -8.48 23.86
N ASP A 31 10.72 -9.42 23.13
CA ASP A 31 12.07 -9.98 23.37
C ASP A 31 12.98 -9.93 22.13
N SER A 32 12.59 -9.16 21.11
CA SER A 32 13.29 -9.09 19.82
C SER A 32 13.83 -7.69 19.57
N ASP A 33 15.14 -7.58 19.29
CA ASP A 33 15.76 -6.38 18.71
C ASP A 33 15.34 -6.18 17.23
N ALA A 34 14.35 -6.92 16.73
CA ALA A 34 13.88 -6.78 15.36
C ALA A 34 13.33 -5.35 15.14
N PRO A 35 13.82 -4.65 14.11
CA PRO A 35 13.36 -3.31 13.81
C PRO A 35 11.88 -3.32 13.44
N VAL A 36 11.16 -2.30 13.90
CA VAL A 36 9.80 -2.01 13.46
C VAL A 36 9.82 -1.86 11.94
N THR A 37 8.99 -2.65 11.26
CA THR A 37 8.81 -2.63 9.82
C THR A 37 7.54 -1.85 9.49
N PRO A 38 7.67 -0.73 8.77
CA PRO A 38 6.53 0.05 8.30
C PRO A 38 5.93 -0.58 7.03
N PHE A 39 4.63 -0.83 7.07
CA PHE A 39 3.85 -1.36 5.97
C PHE A 39 2.87 -0.33 5.40
N LEU A 40 2.62 -0.42 4.09
CA LEU A 40 1.52 0.22 3.38
C LEU A 40 0.78 -0.83 2.57
N MET A 41 -0.55 -0.76 2.54
CA MET A 41 -1.35 -1.54 1.62
C MET A 41 -2.26 -0.68 0.78
N VAL A 42 -2.24 -0.93 -0.53
CA VAL A 42 -3.18 -0.40 -1.51
C VAL A 42 -4.22 -1.47 -1.81
N TYR A 43 -5.49 -1.09 -1.83
CA TYR A 43 -6.59 -1.98 -2.18
C TYR A 43 -7.72 -1.20 -2.87
N SER A 44 -8.54 -1.90 -3.65
CA SER A 44 -9.76 -1.35 -4.26
C SER A 44 -10.97 -1.65 -3.37
N LEU A 45 -11.98 -0.77 -3.38
CA LEU A 45 -13.29 -1.07 -2.79
C LEU A 45 -14.17 -1.97 -3.69
N GLY A 46 -13.74 -2.25 -4.93
CA GLY A 46 -14.49 -3.10 -5.87
C GLY A 46 -15.71 -2.41 -6.49
N ASP A 47 -15.80 -1.09 -6.37
CA ASP A 47 -16.84 -0.21 -6.92
C ASP A 47 -16.49 0.35 -8.31
N GLY A 48 -15.54 -0.28 -9.01
CA GLY A 48 -15.23 0.00 -10.41
C GLY A 48 -16.44 -0.25 -11.31
N ARG A 49 -16.51 0.48 -12.44
CA ARG A 49 -17.70 0.48 -13.32
C ARG A 49 -18.11 -0.90 -13.84
N ASP A 50 -17.14 -1.80 -14.01
CA ASP A 50 -17.31 -3.14 -14.59
C ASP A 50 -17.29 -4.22 -13.48
N GLY A 51 -17.36 -3.82 -12.21
CA GLY A 51 -17.40 -4.68 -11.04
C GLY A 51 -16.03 -5.04 -10.44
N PRO A 52 -16.03 -5.76 -9.31
CA PRO A 52 -14.83 -6.04 -8.52
C PRO A 52 -13.79 -6.90 -9.26
N GLU A 53 -14.22 -7.89 -10.05
CA GLU A 53 -13.31 -8.76 -10.83
C GLU A 53 -12.58 -7.97 -11.91
N ALA A 54 -13.31 -7.13 -12.65
CA ALA A 54 -12.71 -6.27 -13.68
C ALA A 54 -11.76 -5.23 -13.07
N GLY A 55 -12.10 -4.68 -11.90
CA GLY A 55 -11.22 -3.78 -11.16
C GLY A 55 -9.92 -4.45 -10.70
N ALA A 56 -10.01 -5.70 -10.22
CA ALA A 56 -8.85 -6.48 -9.83
C ALA A 56 -7.92 -6.79 -11.02
N GLU A 57 -8.48 -7.21 -12.16
CA GLU A 57 -7.71 -7.45 -13.39
C GLU A 57 -7.09 -6.16 -13.96
N ALA A 58 -7.83 -5.05 -13.91
CA ALA A 58 -7.30 -3.76 -14.29
C ALA A 58 -6.13 -3.35 -13.38
N LEU A 59 -6.25 -3.51 -12.07
CA LEU A 59 -5.19 -3.21 -11.11
C LEU A 59 -3.97 -4.09 -11.35
N ARG A 60 -4.18 -5.39 -11.56
CA ARG A 60 -3.14 -6.35 -11.95
C ARG A 60 -2.36 -5.87 -13.17
N ALA A 61 -3.06 -5.49 -14.24
CA ALA A 61 -2.43 -5.03 -15.46
C ALA A 61 -1.61 -3.74 -15.23
N GLU A 62 -2.07 -2.82 -14.39
CA GLU A 62 -1.33 -1.61 -14.05
C GLU A 62 -0.07 -1.87 -13.21
N LEU A 63 -0.15 -2.81 -12.25
CA LEU A 63 1.00 -3.23 -11.46
C LEU A 63 2.08 -3.89 -12.33
N GLU A 64 1.68 -4.80 -13.23
CA GLU A 64 2.58 -5.45 -14.17
C GLU A 64 3.22 -4.44 -15.15
N LYS A 65 2.45 -3.47 -15.67
CA LYS A 65 2.97 -2.37 -16.49
C LYS A 65 3.96 -1.49 -15.75
N ALA A 66 3.76 -1.28 -14.45
CA ALA A 66 4.69 -0.56 -13.59
C ALA A 66 5.96 -1.37 -13.25
N GLY A 67 6.03 -2.64 -13.64
CA GLY A 67 7.15 -3.54 -13.37
C GLY A 67 7.09 -4.21 -11.99
N LEU A 68 5.95 -4.16 -11.30
CA LEU A 68 5.76 -4.83 -10.02
C LEU A 68 5.41 -6.30 -10.23
N SER A 69 6.10 -7.18 -9.50
CA SER A 69 5.83 -8.62 -9.55
C SER A 69 4.65 -8.97 -8.64
N ILE A 70 3.73 -9.78 -9.15
CA ILE A 70 2.60 -10.33 -8.38
C ILE A 70 2.99 -11.69 -7.83
N GLY A 71 2.67 -11.93 -6.56
CA GLY A 71 2.94 -13.16 -5.83
C GLY A 71 4.29 -13.15 -5.10
N ASP A 72 5.00 -14.27 -5.13
CA ASP A 72 6.07 -14.57 -4.16
C ASP A 72 7.33 -13.69 -4.27
N LYS A 73 7.43 -12.84 -5.31
CA LYS A 73 8.60 -12.00 -5.52
C LYS A 73 8.36 -10.59 -5.00
N VAL A 74 9.15 -10.21 -4.00
CA VAL A 74 9.24 -8.82 -3.52
C VAL A 74 10.16 -8.01 -4.46
N THR A 75 9.63 -6.95 -5.05
CA THR A 75 10.37 -6.04 -5.94
C THR A 75 11.12 -4.99 -5.10
N ASP A 76 12.44 -4.88 -5.20
CA ASP A 76 13.20 -3.82 -4.51
C ASP A 76 13.36 -2.60 -5.42
N VAL A 77 12.50 -1.59 -5.22
CA VAL A 77 12.46 -0.39 -6.07
C VAL A 77 13.75 0.41 -6.00
N ALA A 78 14.52 0.30 -4.91
CA ALA A 78 15.84 0.92 -4.82
C ALA A 78 16.85 0.32 -5.83
N ARG A 79 16.65 -0.93 -6.24
CA ARG A 79 17.50 -1.66 -7.20
C ARG A 79 16.96 -1.62 -8.62
N GLU A 80 15.67 -1.33 -8.78
CA GLU A 80 14.97 -1.30 -10.07
C GLU A 80 14.60 0.13 -10.48
N THR A 81 15.53 0.85 -11.11
CA THR A 81 15.37 2.27 -11.52
C THR A 81 14.26 2.54 -12.54
N ARG A 82 13.67 1.49 -13.12
CA ARG A 82 12.61 1.58 -14.12
C ARG A 82 11.20 1.51 -13.53
N VAL A 83 11.06 1.21 -12.24
CA VAL A 83 9.75 1.14 -11.56
C VAL A 83 9.33 2.57 -11.17
N PRO A 84 8.28 3.15 -11.78
CA PRO A 84 7.85 4.54 -11.57
C PRO A 84 7.02 4.71 -10.29
N VAL A 85 7.48 4.12 -9.18
CA VAL A 85 6.82 4.20 -7.87
C VAL A 85 7.71 4.98 -6.91
N THR A 86 7.13 5.97 -6.23
CA THR A 86 7.88 6.78 -5.26
C THR A 86 7.10 6.97 -3.98
N LEU A 87 7.83 6.95 -2.85
CA LEU A 87 7.29 7.24 -1.54
C LEU A 87 8.07 8.39 -0.90
N LEU A 88 7.35 9.44 -0.51
CA LEU A 88 7.84 10.51 0.34
C LEU A 88 7.20 10.36 1.71
N VAL A 89 8.00 10.41 2.78
CA VAL A 89 7.50 10.39 4.16
C VAL A 89 8.03 11.62 4.87
N GLU A 90 7.14 12.47 5.37
CA GLU A 90 7.49 13.68 6.11
C GLU A 90 6.27 14.17 6.90
N ALA A 91 6.49 14.71 8.09
CA ALA A 91 5.46 15.41 8.88
C ALA A 91 4.19 14.56 9.11
N GLU A 92 4.37 13.30 9.51
CA GLU A 92 3.33 12.30 9.77
C GLU A 92 2.45 12.03 8.54
N GLN A 93 3.00 12.23 7.35
CA GLN A 93 2.34 11.97 6.07
C GLN A 93 3.19 11.06 5.19
N ALA A 94 2.53 10.09 4.54
CA ALA A 94 3.10 9.31 3.45
C ALA A 94 2.44 9.74 2.14
N VAL A 95 3.26 10.20 1.18
CA VAL A 95 2.83 10.51 -0.18
C VAL A 95 3.32 9.41 -1.11
N LEU A 96 2.40 8.56 -1.53
CA LEU A 96 2.65 7.48 -2.48
C LEU A 96 2.23 7.93 -3.88
N ASN A 97 3.15 7.79 -4.83
CA ASN A 97 2.92 8.09 -6.23
C ASN A 97 3.20 6.85 -7.08
N MET A 98 2.22 6.48 -7.89
CA MET A 98 2.23 5.40 -8.87
C MET A 98 1.67 5.94 -10.21
N PRO A 99 1.91 5.28 -11.35
CA PRO A 99 1.46 5.77 -12.66
C PRO A 99 -0.04 6.06 -12.76
N PHE A 100 -0.85 5.27 -12.05
CA PHE A 100 -2.31 5.31 -12.09
C PHE A 100 -2.93 5.92 -10.82
N MET A 101 -2.10 6.38 -9.87
CA MET A 101 -2.58 6.74 -8.54
C MET A 101 -1.59 7.66 -7.81
N ARG A 102 -2.11 8.73 -7.24
CA ARG A 102 -1.40 9.56 -6.25
C ARG A 102 -2.24 9.72 -5.00
N VAL A 103 -1.65 9.42 -3.85
CA VAL A 103 -2.31 9.54 -2.55
C VAL A 103 -1.38 10.15 -1.52
N GLN A 104 -2.00 10.86 -0.59
CA GLN A 104 -1.37 11.29 0.65
C GLN A 104 -2.20 10.71 1.78
N CYS A 105 -1.57 9.98 2.71
CA CYS A 105 -2.25 9.42 3.88
C CYS A 105 -1.52 9.78 5.18
N PRO A 106 -2.24 10.02 6.28
CA PRO A 106 -1.63 10.20 7.58
C PRO A 106 -1.02 8.89 8.06
N VAL A 107 0.15 8.95 8.69
CA VAL A 107 0.85 7.81 9.26
C VAL A 107 1.16 8.05 10.74
N PRO A 108 1.17 7.00 11.58
CA PRO A 108 1.57 7.15 12.98
C PRO A 108 3.03 7.63 13.14
N PRO A 109 3.38 8.41 14.18
CA PRO A 109 4.76 8.85 14.43
C PRO A 109 5.77 7.70 14.50
N GLU A 110 5.40 6.59 15.13
CA GLU A 110 6.23 5.39 15.24
C GLU A 110 6.49 4.73 13.88
N TRP A 111 5.52 4.80 12.97
CA TRP A 111 5.63 4.32 11.61
C TRP A 111 6.59 5.18 10.80
N GLU A 112 6.47 6.51 10.90
CA GLU A 112 7.38 7.44 10.21
C GLU A 112 8.82 7.26 10.71
N LYS A 113 9.00 7.15 12.03
CA LYS A 113 10.32 6.87 12.62
C LYS A 113 10.92 5.58 12.06
N ALA A 114 10.15 4.50 12.04
CA ALA A 114 10.60 3.22 11.49
C ALA A 114 10.96 3.32 9.99
N ALA A 115 10.16 4.04 9.20
CA ALA A 115 10.43 4.29 7.77
C ALA A 115 11.74 5.06 7.57
N HIS A 116 12.02 6.02 8.44
CA HIS A 116 13.24 6.81 8.42
C HIS A 116 14.49 6.04 8.86
N GLU A 117 14.36 5.16 9.85
CA GLU A 117 15.45 4.34 10.38
C GLU A 117 15.83 3.20 9.42
N THR A 118 14.83 2.51 8.86
CA THR A 118 15.04 1.42 7.89
C THR A 118 15.36 1.94 6.48
N GLY A 119 14.98 3.18 6.18
CA GLY A 119 15.10 3.80 4.85
C GLY A 119 14.18 3.16 3.80
N LYS A 120 13.29 2.25 4.20
CA LYS A 120 12.40 1.49 3.31
C LYS A 120 11.03 1.29 3.94
N VAL A 121 10.02 1.12 3.09
CA VAL A 121 8.65 0.75 3.48
C VAL A 121 8.21 -0.44 2.66
N TYR A 122 7.53 -1.39 3.29
CA TYR A 122 6.97 -2.55 2.62
C TYR A 122 5.59 -2.20 2.06
N LEU A 123 5.46 -2.16 0.74
CA LEU A 123 4.21 -1.89 0.04
C LEU A 123 3.58 -3.21 -0.43
N ILE A 124 2.31 -3.40 -0.09
CA ILE A 124 1.43 -4.47 -0.57
C ILE A 124 0.37 -3.85 -1.49
N CYS A 125 0.20 -4.38 -2.69
CA CYS A 125 -0.94 -4.04 -3.54
C CYS A 125 -1.87 -5.25 -3.64
N SER A 126 -2.98 -5.18 -2.93
CA SER A 126 -4.01 -6.23 -2.89
C SER A 126 -4.79 -6.26 -4.19
N LEU A 127 -4.82 -7.41 -4.85
CA LEU A 127 -5.77 -7.67 -5.95
C LEU A 127 -7.16 -8.06 -5.43
N ARG A 128 -7.28 -8.40 -4.15
CA ARG A 128 -8.56 -8.66 -3.49
C ARG A 128 -9.23 -7.33 -3.12
N PRO A 129 -10.47 -7.07 -3.57
CA PRO A 129 -11.23 -5.91 -3.11
C PRO A 129 -11.60 -6.00 -1.63
N TRP A 130 -11.69 -4.85 -0.97
CA TRP A 130 -12.09 -4.76 0.44
C TRP A 130 -13.22 -3.73 0.64
N PRO A 131 -14.45 -4.05 0.23
CA PRO A 131 -15.56 -3.08 0.20
C PRO A 131 -15.96 -2.56 1.58
N GLU A 132 -15.68 -3.31 2.66
CA GLU A 132 -16.04 -2.91 4.02
C GLU A 132 -15.01 -1.96 4.67
N ALA A 133 -13.81 -1.81 4.09
CA ALA A 133 -12.75 -0.94 4.59
C ALA A 133 -12.77 0.42 3.88
N VAL A 134 -13.93 1.08 3.96
CA VAL A 134 -14.17 2.39 3.35
C VAL A 134 -13.39 3.50 4.06
N GLN A 135 -13.06 4.54 3.30
CA GLN A 135 -12.38 5.75 3.78
C GLN A 135 -13.06 6.33 5.04
N GLY A 136 -12.24 6.83 5.96
CA GLY A 136 -12.71 7.56 7.14
C GLY A 136 -13.29 6.67 8.25
N LYS A 137 -13.39 5.36 8.04
CA LYS A 137 -13.68 4.40 9.10
C LYS A 137 -12.37 3.77 9.58
N PRO A 138 -12.07 3.81 10.89
CA PRO A 138 -10.89 3.14 11.41
C PRO A 138 -11.00 1.64 11.16
N VAL A 139 -9.93 1.06 10.63
CA VAL A 139 -9.80 -0.39 10.49
C VAL A 139 -9.10 -0.89 11.74
N GLY A 140 -9.81 -1.70 12.53
CA GLY A 140 -9.21 -2.35 13.70
C GLY A 140 -8.17 -3.39 13.28
N GLU A 141 -7.20 -3.64 14.15
CA GLU A 141 -6.12 -4.59 13.90
C GLU A 141 -6.63 -5.99 13.56
N GLU A 142 -7.60 -6.50 14.32
CA GLU A 142 -8.21 -7.82 14.09
C GLU A 142 -8.81 -7.94 12.67
N ARG A 143 -9.41 -6.86 12.15
CA ARG A 143 -9.95 -6.84 10.77
C ARG A 143 -8.85 -6.80 9.73
N LEU A 144 -7.77 -6.08 9.99
CA LEU A 144 -6.60 -6.05 9.11
C LEU A 144 -5.93 -7.42 9.08
N GLN A 145 -5.70 -8.04 10.23
CA GLN A 145 -5.15 -9.39 10.33
C GLN A 145 -6.04 -10.42 9.63
N ALA A 146 -7.37 -10.36 9.82
CA ALA A 146 -8.30 -11.24 9.13
C ALA A 146 -8.27 -11.07 7.60
N PHE A 147 -8.07 -9.84 7.11
CA PHE A 147 -7.95 -9.59 5.68
C PHE A 147 -6.62 -10.10 5.10
N LEU A 148 -5.50 -9.83 5.79
CA LEU A 148 -4.17 -10.29 5.39
C LEU A 148 -4.03 -11.82 5.51
N GLY A 149 -4.68 -12.43 6.51
CA GLY A 149 -4.67 -13.87 6.76
C GLY A 149 -5.71 -14.65 5.97
N ALA A 150 -6.52 -13.99 5.14
CA ALA A 150 -7.43 -14.69 4.26
C ALA A 150 -6.65 -15.42 3.17
N ASP A 151 -7.03 -16.68 2.92
CA ASP A 151 -6.31 -17.57 1.99
C ASP A 151 -5.95 -16.86 0.68
N ASP A 152 -4.68 -17.02 0.29
CA ASP A 152 -4.05 -16.48 -0.90
C ASP A 152 -3.96 -14.95 -1.04
N MET A 153 -4.46 -14.14 -0.10
CA MET A 153 -4.40 -12.67 -0.23
C MET A 153 -2.96 -12.18 -0.43
N ILE A 154 -2.05 -12.58 0.45
CA ILE A 154 -0.64 -12.21 0.36
C ILE A 154 0.00 -12.84 -0.88
N ALA A 155 -0.28 -14.11 -1.16
CA ALA A 155 0.29 -14.83 -2.30
C ALA A 155 -0.21 -14.33 -3.67
N GLN A 156 -1.33 -13.62 -3.72
CA GLN A 156 -1.88 -13.02 -4.95
C GLN A 156 -1.66 -11.50 -5.03
N SER A 157 -1.02 -10.90 -4.03
CA SER A 157 -0.73 -9.47 -4.01
C SER A 157 0.60 -9.17 -4.70
N ALA A 158 0.77 -7.93 -5.18
CA ALA A 158 2.10 -7.45 -5.54
C ALA A 158 2.82 -6.91 -4.30
N HIS A 159 4.12 -7.19 -4.20
CA HIS A 159 4.94 -6.79 -3.06
C HIS A 159 6.14 -6.00 -3.53
N CYS A 160 6.43 -4.88 -2.87
CA CYS A 160 7.66 -4.16 -3.13
C CYS A 160 8.21 -3.42 -1.92
N LEU A 161 9.54 -3.25 -1.90
CA LEU A 161 10.24 -2.40 -0.95
C LEU A 161 10.44 -1.03 -1.59
N LEU A 162 9.83 -0.01 -0.99
CA LEU A 162 9.92 1.37 -1.45
C LEU A 162 11.03 2.11 -0.68
N PRO A 163 12.02 2.71 -1.36
CA PRO A 163 12.96 3.60 -0.70
C PRO A 163 12.24 4.86 -0.21
N VAL A 164 12.45 5.21 1.06
CA VAL A 164 11.86 6.41 1.66
C VAL A 164 12.62 7.64 1.19
N ARG A 165 11.88 8.59 0.62
CA ARG A 165 12.38 9.93 0.30
C ARG A 165 11.94 10.89 1.39
N ARG A 166 12.76 11.93 1.59
CA ARG A 166 12.45 13.08 2.44
C ARG A 166 12.42 14.35 1.61
N VAL A 167 11.73 15.37 2.10
CA VAL A 167 11.82 16.69 1.49
C VAL A 167 13.25 17.18 1.73
N ARG A 168 13.98 17.48 0.66
CA ARG A 168 15.29 18.12 0.79
C ARG A 168 15.04 19.58 1.14
N THR A 169 15.24 19.92 2.41
CA THR A 169 15.32 21.30 2.89
C THR A 169 16.72 21.86 2.64
#